data_AF-A0A1B2ZDK0-F1
#
_entry.id   AF-A0A1B2ZDK0-F1
#
_cell.length_a   1.000
_cell.length_b   1.000
_cell.length_c   1.000
_cell.angle_alpha   90.00
_cell.angle_beta   90.00
_cell.angle_gamma   90.00
#
_symmetry.space_group_name_H-M   'P 1'
#
loop_
_entity.id
_entity.type
_entity.pdbx_description
1 polymer ?
#
loop_
_entity_poly.entity_id
_entity_poly.type
_entity_poly.pdbx_seq_one_letter_code
_entity_poly.pdbx_strand_id
1 'polypeptide(L)' 'SALGDPVGDNRYKVKLLRNGETREREVTIGARNDTDVEIVKGLEAGDEVVIGEAKPGAAQ' A
#
# COMPACT_ATOMS: atom_id res chain seq x y z
N SER A 1 4.04 -6.44 -4.86
CA SER A 1 3.12 -6.49 -3.72
C SER A 1 2.68 -5.07 -3.40
N ALA A 2 1.44 -4.85 -2.98
CA ALA A 2 0.94 -3.51 -2.60
C ALA A 2 1.60 -2.99 -1.31
N LEU A 3 1.96 -3.91 -0.41
CA LEU A 3 2.90 -3.63 0.65
C LEU A 3 4.28 -3.46 0.01
N GLY A 4 4.87 -2.28 0.17
CA GLY A 4 6.24 -1.99 -0.24
C GLY A 4 7.25 -2.63 0.72
N ASP A 5 8.43 -2.03 0.83
CA ASP A 5 9.51 -2.61 1.63
C ASP A 5 9.17 -2.63 3.13
N PRO A 6 9.56 -3.70 3.85
CA PRO A 6 9.43 -3.75 5.30
C PRO A 6 10.38 -2.74 5.95
N VAL A 7 9.87 -2.03 6.95
CA VAL A 7 10.62 -1.09 7.78
C VAL A 7 10.94 -1.70 9.17
N GLY A 8 10.45 -2.92 9.44
CA GLY A 8 10.62 -3.67 10.69
C GLY A 8 9.38 -3.62 11.59
N ASP A 9 9.24 -4.57 12.52
CA ASP A 9 8.14 -4.67 13.50
C ASP A 9 6.73 -4.50 12.91
N ASN A 10 6.40 -5.26 11.85
CA ASN A 10 5.12 -5.14 11.12
C ASN A 10 4.86 -3.76 10.49
N ARG A 11 5.88 -2.91 10.34
CA ARG A 11 5.78 -1.63 9.62
C ARG A 11 6.21 -1.79 8.17
N TYR A 12 5.44 -1.17 7.28
CA TYR A 12 5.64 -1.22 5.83
C TYR A 12 5.40 0.15 5.23
N LYS A 13 5.96 0.41 4.05
CA LYS A 13 5.57 1.56 3.24
C LYS A 13 4.55 1.17 2.18
N VAL A 14 3.49 1.95 2.04
CA VAL A 14 2.53 1.84 0.93
C VAL A 14 2.54 3.13 0.11
N LYS A 15 2.15 3.05 -1.16
CA LYS A 15 1.95 4.22 -2.01
C LYS A 15 0.49 4.66 -1.92
N LEU A 16 0.27 5.93 -1.61
CA LEU A 16 -1.03 6.59 -1.66
C LEU A 16 -1.13 7.48 -2.89
N LEU A 17 -2.28 7.47 -3.54
CA LEU A 17 -2.61 8.42 -4.59
C LEU A 17 -3.32 9.62 -3.95
N ARG A 18 -2.80 10.82 -4.17
CA ARG A 18 -3.48 12.07 -3.79
C ARG A 18 -3.26 13.11 -4.87
N ASN A 19 -4.35 13.67 -5.37
CA ASN A 19 -4.33 14.72 -6.39
C ASN A 19 -3.51 14.34 -7.63
N GLY A 20 -3.54 13.05 -8.03
CA GLY A 20 -2.79 12.54 -9.18
C GLY A 20 -1.31 12.24 -8.91
N GLU A 21 -0.81 12.46 -7.69
CA GLU A 21 0.57 12.15 -7.31
C GLU A 21 0.62 10.98 -6.32
N THR A 22 1.63 10.12 -6.46
CA THR A 22 1.89 9.06 -5.49
C THR A 22 2.80 9.53 -4.36
N ARG A 23 2.46 9.20 -3.12
CA ARG A 23 3.29 9.48 -1.93
C ARG A 23 3.42 8.24 -1.05
N GLU A 24 4.62 8.01 -0.51
CA GLU A 24 4.83 6.92 0.45
C GLU A 24 4.22 7.26 1.81
N ARG A 25 3.63 6.25 2.44
CA ARG A 25 3.16 6.30 3.83
C ARG A 25 3.58 5.04 4.56
N GLU A 26 4.11 5.23 5.77
CA GLU A 26 4.32 4.12 6.69
C GLU A 26 2.97 3.66 7.29
N VAL A 27 2.77 2.36 7.33
CA VAL A 27 1.60 1.70 7.92
C VAL A 27 2.07 0.59 8.85
N THR A 28 1.24 0.25 9.84
CA THR A 28 1.44 -0.94 10.68
C THR A 28 0.41 -1.99 10.31
N ILE A 29 0.87 -3.22 10.07
CA ILE A 29 0.00 -4.35 9.74
C ILE A 29 -0.35 -5.18 10.98
N GLY A 30 -1.57 -5.72 10.97
CA GLY A 30 -2.09 -6.66 11.97
C GLY A 30 -2.03 -8.10 11.45
N ALA A 31 -3.18 -8.75 11.34
CA ALA A 31 -3.29 -10.07 10.74
C ALA A 31 -2.91 -10.04 9.24
N ARG A 32 -2.25 -11.09 8.76
CA ARG A 32 -1.98 -11.30 7.33
C ARG A 32 -2.13 -12.76 6.95
N ASN A 33 -2.58 -13.01 5.73
CA ASN A 33 -2.50 -14.31 5.07
C ASN A 33 -1.80 -14.14 3.70
N ASP A 34 -1.86 -15.17 2.84
CA ASP A 34 -1.14 -15.15 1.56
C ASP A 34 -1.75 -14.18 0.52
N THR A 35 -2.98 -13.72 0.74
CA THR A 35 -3.73 -12.83 -0.18
C THR A 35 -3.98 -11.45 0.43
N ASP A 36 -4.36 -11.40 1.71
CA ASP A 36 -4.88 -10.22 2.37
C ASP A 36 -4.04 -9.81 3.60
N VAL A 37 -4.12 -8.51 3.91
CA VAL A 37 -3.47 -7.91 5.06
C VAL A 37 -4.39 -6.90 5.74
N GLU A 38 -4.38 -6.91 7.08
CA GLU A 38 -5.06 -5.92 7.91
C GLU A 38 -4.12 -4.73 8.18
N ILE A 39 -4.62 -3.51 7.96
CA ILE A 39 -3.93 -2.29 8.37
C ILE A 39 -4.52 -1.80 9.69
N VAL A 40 -3.70 -1.78 10.74
CA VAL A 40 -4.14 -1.36 12.09
C VAL A 40 -3.78 0.09 12.40
N LYS A 41 -2.82 0.69 11.66
CA LYS A 41 -2.41 2.10 11.80
C LYS A 41 -1.87 2.65 10.48
N GLY A 42 -2.03 3.97 10.28
CA GLY A 42 -1.36 4.73 9.21
C GLY A 42 -2.22 5.03 7.98
N LEU A 43 -3.46 4.53 7.92
CA LEU A 43 -4.45 4.89 6.90
C LEU A 43 -5.75 5.34 7.55
N GLU A 44 -6.47 6.22 6.86
CA GLU A 44 -7.78 6.72 7.24
C GLU A 44 -8.81 6.42 6.15
N ALA A 45 -10.10 6.48 6.50
CA ALA A 45 -11.17 6.33 5.52
C ALA A 45 -11.07 7.43 4.46
N GLY A 46 -11.09 7.03 3.18
CA GLY A 46 -10.89 7.93 2.04
C GLY A 46 -9.45 8.00 1.53
N ASP A 47 -8.49 7.32 2.17
CA ASP A 47 -7.15 7.17 1.62
C ASP A 47 -7.16 6.20 0.43
N GLU A 48 -6.72 6.70 -0.73
CA GLU A 48 -6.59 5.90 -1.94
C GLU A 48 -5.21 5.23 -1.98
N VAL A 49 -5.20 3.90 -1.88
CA VAL A 49 -3.96 3.09 -1.89
C VAL A 49 -3.73 2.51 -3.27
N VAL A 50 -2.50 2.62 -3.77
CA VAL A 50 -2.09 2.01 -5.04
C VAL A 50 -1.78 0.53 -4.80
N ILE A 51 -2.65 -0.37 -5.27
CA ILE A 51 -2.48 -1.82 -5.15
C ILE A 51 -1.83 -2.49 -6.37
N GLY A 52 -1.65 -1.73 -7.46
CA GLY A 52 -0.98 -2.16 -8.67
C GLY A 52 -0.72 -0.98 -9.61
N GLU A 53 0.33 -1.07 -10.43
CA GLU A 53 0.67 -0.07 -11.43
C GLU A 53 0.52 -0.70 -12.82
N ALA A 54 -0.29 -0.10 -13.69
CA ALA A 54 -0.35 -0.51 -15.09
C ALA A 54 0.97 -0.12 -15.77
N LYS A 55 1.73 -1.10 -16.25
CA LYS A 55 2.93 -0.83 -17.04
C LYS A 55 2.50 -0.31 -18.42
N PRO A 56 2.98 0.87 -18.88
CA PRO A 56 2.75 1.30 -20.25
C PRO A 56 3.23 0.22 -21.22
N GLY A 57 2.33 -0.26 -22.10
CA GLY A 57 2.59 -1.36 -23.03
C GLY A 57 2.03 -2.72 -22.63
N ALA A 58 1.48 -2.87 -21.42
CA ALA A 58 0.61 -3.99 -21.08
C ALA A 58 -0.84 -3.68 -21.54
N ALA A 59 -1.01 -3.44 -22.84
CA ALA A 59 -2.33 -3.57 -23.44
C ALA A 59 -2.62 -5.08 -23.58
N GLN A 60 -3.82 -5.48 -23.15
CA GLN A 60 -4.34 -6.84 -23.26
C GLN A 60 -4.49 -7.28 -24.72
#